data_AF-A0A838BMW5-F1
#
_entry.id   AF-A0A838BMW5-F1
#
_cell.length_a   1.000
_cell.length_b   1.000
_cell.length_c   1.000
_cell.angle_alpha   90.00
_cell.angle_beta   90.00
_cell.angle_gamma   90.00
#
_symmetry.space_group_name_H-M   'P 1'
#
loop_
_entity.id
_entity.type
_entity.pdbx_description
1 polymer ?
#
loop_
_entity_poly.entity_id
_entity_poly.type
_entity_poly.pdbx_seq_one_letter_code
_entity_poly.pdbx_strand_id
1 'polypeptide(L)'
;MGLGLCIAVLATGTGARAQGNLSAYQGSWLERGPECAEVFSDAGKGTSFKKPVDIFVPAMIVSGNRLKTPSASCRIKSVRPASDRQLLTLDCANAVAGNELRVLMAPQPDGSLKRFSNEQDTLGTRYERCSR
;
A
#
# COMPACT_ATOMS: atom_id res chain seq x y z
N MET A 1 41.12 -44.60 16.28
CA MET A 1 40.13 -43.90 17.13
C MET A 1 40.32 -42.41 16.93
N GLY A 2 39.27 -41.68 16.54
CA GLY A 2 39.26 -40.21 16.51
C GLY A 2 38.76 -39.60 15.19
N LEU A 3 37.46 -39.71 14.89
CA LEU A 3 36.81 -38.84 13.89
C LEU A 3 36.48 -37.50 14.57
N GLY A 4 37.13 -36.42 14.13
CA GLY A 4 36.79 -35.06 14.52
C GLY A 4 35.60 -34.54 13.71
N LEU A 5 34.47 -34.28 14.37
CA LEU A 5 33.33 -33.59 13.79
C LEU A 5 33.61 -32.09 13.71
N CYS A 6 33.79 -31.55 12.50
CA CYS A 6 33.71 -30.12 12.25
C CYS A 6 32.24 -29.71 12.09
N ILE A 7 31.72 -28.92 13.03
CA ILE A 7 30.39 -28.32 12.96
C ILE A 7 30.50 -27.04 12.13
N ALA A 8 29.96 -27.05 10.91
CA ALA A 8 29.85 -25.85 10.09
C ALA A 8 28.69 -24.97 10.60
N VAL A 9 29.00 -23.69 10.87
CA VAL A 9 28.02 -22.66 11.27
C VAL A 9 27.13 -22.32 10.08
N LEU A 10 25.82 -22.48 10.24
CA LEU A 10 24.80 -22.06 9.26
C LEU A 10 24.66 -20.54 9.29
N ALA A 11 25.00 -19.88 8.18
CA ALA A 11 24.69 -18.47 7.97
C ALA A 11 23.18 -18.30 7.69
N THR A 12 22.37 -18.05 8.73
CA THR A 12 20.98 -17.62 8.57
C THR A 12 20.93 -16.11 8.38
N GLY A 13 20.77 -15.69 7.13
CA GLY A 13 20.58 -14.29 6.78
C GLY A 13 19.87 -14.16 5.44
N THR A 14 18.66 -14.71 5.33
CA THR A 14 17.73 -14.43 4.22
C THR A 14 17.25 -12.99 4.33
N GLY A 15 18.09 -12.06 3.87
CA GLY A 15 17.64 -10.74 3.45
C GLY A 15 16.79 -10.90 2.19
N ALA A 16 15.53 -11.34 2.36
CA ALA A 16 14.52 -11.27 1.33
C ALA A 16 14.33 -9.80 0.98
N ARG A 17 15.08 -9.31 -0.01
CA ARG A 17 14.84 -8.02 -0.62
C ARG A 17 13.48 -8.11 -1.27
N ALA A 18 12.47 -7.59 -0.57
CA ALA A 18 11.11 -7.51 -1.06
C ALA A 18 11.12 -6.76 -2.40
N GLN A 19 11.11 -7.49 -3.52
CA GLN A 19 10.58 -6.97 -4.76
C GLN A 19 9.21 -6.42 -4.40
N GLY A 20 9.00 -5.11 -4.58
CA GLY A 20 7.82 -4.40 -4.11
C GLY A 20 6.55 -5.10 -4.60
N ASN A 21 5.98 -5.93 -3.74
CA ASN A 21 4.90 -6.81 -4.13
C ASN A 21 3.60 -6.02 -4.01
N LEU A 22 2.97 -5.76 -5.17
CA LEU A 22 1.66 -5.12 -5.23
C LEU A 22 0.60 -5.86 -4.41
N SER A 23 0.79 -7.16 -4.12
CA SER A 23 -0.11 -7.94 -3.27
C SER A 23 -0.31 -7.32 -1.88
N ALA A 24 0.74 -6.74 -1.29
CA ALA A 24 0.68 -6.16 0.05
C ALA A 24 -0.25 -4.94 0.13
N TYR A 25 -0.43 -4.26 -1.01
CA TYR A 25 -1.29 -3.07 -1.12
C TYR A 25 -2.72 -3.39 -1.51
N GLN A 26 -3.06 -4.62 -1.92
CA GLN A 26 -4.42 -4.92 -2.38
C GLN A 26 -5.43 -4.73 -1.25
N GLY A 27 -6.59 -4.17 -1.60
CA GLY A 27 -7.70 -3.96 -0.68
C GLY A 27 -8.21 -2.53 -0.65
N SER A 28 -9.13 -2.29 0.29
CA SER A 28 -9.71 -0.99 0.57
C SER A 28 -9.11 -0.48 1.87
N TRP A 29 -8.71 0.78 1.86
CA TRP A 29 -7.88 1.37 2.90
C TRP A 29 -8.48 2.70 3.32
N LEU A 30 -8.53 2.91 4.63
CA LEU A 30 -9.11 4.11 5.23
C LEU A 30 -8.13 4.64 6.29
N GLU A 31 -7.75 5.91 6.18
CA GLU A 31 -7.06 6.56 7.29
C GLU A 31 -8.01 6.53 8.50
N ARG A 32 -7.49 6.09 9.66
CA ARG A 32 -8.28 5.84 10.86
C ARG A 32 -9.31 6.97 11.07
N GLY A 33 -10.58 6.61 11.06
CA GLY A 33 -11.69 7.57 10.98
C GLY A 33 -13.04 6.84 10.89
N PRO A 34 -13.96 7.23 10.00
CA PRO A 34 -15.32 6.68 9.93
C PRO A 34 -15.34 5.15 9.75
N GLU A 35 -16.49 4.54 9.99
CA GLU A 35 -16.65 3.10 9.78
C GLU A 35 -16.46 2.76 8.28
N CYS A 36 -15.77 1.66 7.97
CA CYS A 36 -15.54 1.24 6.58
C CYS A 36 -16.83 1.16 5.75
N ALA A 37 -17.93 0.76 6.40
CA ALA A 37 -19.25 0.68 5.79
C ALA A 37 -19.83 2.05 5.42
N GLU A 38 -19.36 3.17 5.97
CA GLU A 38 -19.82 4.52 5.60
C GLU A 38 -19.14 5.02 4.33
N VAL A 39 -17.91 4.58 4.06
CA VAL A 39 -17.08 5.03 2.94
C VAL A 39 -17.23 4.11 1.72
N PHE A 40 -17.34 2.81 1.96
CA PHE A 40 -17.31 1.78 0.94
C PHE A 40 -18.64 1.05 0.78
N SER A 41 -18.87 0.53 -0.42
CA SER A 41 -19.98 -0.36 -0.76
C SER A 41 -19.47 -1.60 -1.49
N ASP A 42 -20.09 -2.75 -1.23
CA ASP A 42 -19.86 -3.94 -2.03
C ASP A 42 -20.59 -3.84 -3.37
N ALA A 43 -19.83 -3.75 -4.45
CA ALA A 43 -20.37 -3.57 -5.80
C ALA A 43 -20.39 -4.89 -6.60
N GLY A 44 -20.60 -6.04 -5.93
CA GLY A 44 -20.71 -7.39 -6.51
C GLY A 44 -19.44 -7.94 -7.20
N LYS A 45 -18.63 -7.08 -7.82
CA LYS A 45 -17.37 -7.36 -8.52
C LYS A 45 -16.14 -6.87 -7.73
N GLY A 46 -16.35 -6.37 -6.52
CA GLY A 46 -15.34 -5.77 -5.65
C GLY A 46 -15.88 -4.58 -4.88
N THR A 47 -15.04 -3.97 -4.05
CA THR A 47 -15.37 -2.79 -3.26
C THR A 47 -15.33 -1.52 -4.12
N SER A 48 -16.26 -0.60 -3.89
CA SER A 48 -16.27 0.75 -4.46
C SER A 48 -16.53 1.81 -3.38
N PHE A 49 -16.29 3.08 -3.69
CA PHE A 49 -16.79 4.18 -2.85
C PHE A 49 -18.31 4.25 -2.91
N LYS A 50 -18.95 4.55 -1.77
CA LYS A 50 -20.39 4.83 -1.70
C LYS A 50 -20.74 6.06 -2.54
N LYS A 51 -22.01 6.12 -2.96
CA LYS A 51 -22.58 7.25 -3.70
C LYS A 51 -23.58 8.00 -2.82
N PRO A 52 -23.62 9.33 -2.87
CA PRO A 52 -22.65 10.20 -3.54
C PRO A 52 -21.25 10.08 -2.91
N VAL A 53 -20.21 10.25 -3.73
CA VAL A 53 -18.81 10.09 -3.26
C VAL A 53 -18.46 11.30 -2.40
N ASP A 54 -18.05 11.05 -1.16
CA ASP A 54 -17.42 12.07 -0.33
C ASP A 54 -15.94 12.22 -0.74
N ILE A 55 -15.64 13.30 -1.46
CA ILE A 55 -14.32 13.58 -2.01
C ILE A 55 -13.26 13.92 -0.95
N PHE A 56 -13.68 14.18 0.28
CA PHE A 56 -12.78 14.60 1.37
C PHE A 56 -12.34 13.43 2.25
N VAL A 57 -12.92 12.24 2.08
CA VAL A 57 -12.52 11.08 2.86
C VAL A 57 -11.11 10.62 2.45
N PRO A 58 -10.16 10.53 3.39
CA PRO A 58 -8.83 9.99 3.14
C PRO A 58 -8.89 8.46 2.99
N ALA A 59 -9.37 8.00 1.84
CA ALA A 59 -9.54 6.60 1.53
C ALA A 59 -8.97 6.23 0.16
N MET A 60 -8.59 4.96 0.01
CA MET A 60 -8.14 4.44 -1.27
C MET A 60 -8.52 2.97 -1.46
N ILE A 61 -8.68 2.57 -2.72
CA ILE A 61 -8.91 1.19 -3.14
C ILE A 61 -7.78 0.80 -4.08
N VAL A 62 -7.07 -0.27 -3.76
CA VAL A 62 -6.04 -0.84 -4.63
C VAL A 62 -6.53 -2.19 -5.14
N SER A 63 -6.62 -2.31 -6.46
CA SER A 63 -7.07 -3.51 -7.15
C SER A 63 -6.22 -3.75 -8.40
N GLY A 64 -5.49 -4.86 -8.41
CA GLY A 64 -4.45 -5.14 -9.41
C GLY A 64 -3.38 -4.06 -9.38
N ASN A 65 -3.21 -3.38 -10.51
CA ASN A 65 -2.31 -2.23 -10.64
C ASN A 65 -3.04 -0.87 -10.66
N ARG A 66 -4.28 -0.80 -10.17
CA ARG A 66 -5.03 0.45 -10.07
C ARG A 66 -5.16 0.86 -8.61
N LEU A 67 -4.89 2.14 -8.33
CA LEU A 67 -5.18 2.80 -7.07
C LEU A 67 -6.27 3.84 -7.34
N LYS A 68 -7.39 3.76 -6.64
CA LYS A 68 -8.47 4.73 -6.71
C LYS A 68 -8.60 5.45 -5.38
N THR A 69 -8.78 6.76 -5.43
CA THR A 69 -9.21 7.62 -4.32
C THR A 69 -10.58 8.19 -4.66
N PRO A 70 -11.28 8.86 -3.72
CA PRO A 70 -12.52 9.56 -4.05
C PRO A 70 -12.40 10.57 -5.21
N SER A 71 -11.23 11.17 -5.40
CA SER A 71 -11.01 12.26 -6.36
C SER A 71 -10.17 11.89 -7.59
N ALA A 72 -9.49 10.74 -7.60
CA ALA A 72 -8.62 10.34 -8.71
C ALA A 72 -8.53 8.82 -8.91
N SER A 73 -8.24 8.41 -10.14
CA SER A 73 -7.87 7.04 -10.48
C SER A 73 -6.46 7.02 -11.03
N CYS A 74 -5.61 6.16 -10.47
CA CYS A 74 -4.21 6.02 -10.84
C CYS A 74 -3.88 4.61 -11.31
N ARG A 75 -2.98 4.50 -12.29
CA ARG A 75 -2.30 3.26 -12.63
C ARG A 75 -0.94 3.23 -11.92
N ILE A 76 -0.68 2.17 -11.17
CA ILE A 76 0.61 1.92 -10.54
C ILE A 76 1.57 1.43 -11.63
N LYS A 77 2.54 2.28 -11.97
CA LYS A 77 3.53 2.03 -13.02
C LYS A 77 4.70 1.21 -12.49
N SER A 78 5.11 1.49 -11.26
CA SER A 78 6.21 0.76 -10.63
C SER A 78 6.11 0.82 -9.10
N VAL A 79 6.70 -0.19 -8.45
CA VAL A 79 7.00 -0.21 -7.03
C VAL A 79 8.49 -0.51 -6.91
N ARG A 80 9.22 0.33 -6.17
CA ARG A 80 10.67 0.21 -5.97
C ARG A 80 10.98 0.33 -4.48
N PRO A 81 11.94 -0.44 -3.93
CA PRO A 81 12.43 -0.19 -2.57
C PRO A 81 13.01 1.22 -2.44
N ALA A 82 12.77 1.86 -1.30
CA ALA A 82 13.30 3.17 -0.94
C ALA A 82 13.57 3.19 0.57
N SER A 83 14.80 2.86 0.97
CA SER A 83 15.17 2.65 2.38
C SER A 83 14.28 1.59 3.06
N ASP A 84 13.58 1.95 4.13
CA ASP A 84 12.61 1.17 4.90
C ASP A 84 11.19 1.18 4.29
N ARG A 85 11.04 1.76 3.09
CA ARG A 85 9.76 2.02 2.42
C ARG A 85 9.79 1.55 0.98
N GLN A 86 8.71 1.83 0.28
CA GLN A 86 8.59 1.65 -1.16
C GLN A 86 8.16 2.95 -1.81
N LEU A 87 8.83 3.27 -2.91
CA LEU A 87 8.46 4.34 -3.83
C LEU A 87 7.55 3.78 -4.91
N LEU A 88 6.31 4.27 -4.96
CA LEU A 88 5.36 3.98 -6.01
C LEU A 88 5.35 5.11 -7.03
N THR A 89 5.53 4.76 -8.30
CA THR A 89 5.28 5.68 -9.42
C THR A 89 3.87 5.43 -9.92
N LEU A 90 3.04 6.46 -9.91
CA LEU A 90 1.63 6.44 -10.27
C LEU A 90 1.39 7.34 -11.47
N ASP A 91 0.58 6.88 -12.41
CA ASP A 91 0.03 7.69 -13.49
C ASP A 91 -1.44 7.94 -13.18
N CYS A 92 -1.77 9.14 -12.72
CA CYS A 92 -3.06 9.50 -12.14
C CYS A 92 -3.88 10.38 -13.09
N ALA A 93 -5.19 10.20 -13.07
CA ALA A 93 -6.14 11.10 -13.71
C ALA A 93 -7.27 11.46 -12.75
N ASN A 94 -7.66 12.74 -12.75
CA ASN A 94 -8.86 13.26 -12.10
C ASN A 94 -9.78 13.92 -13.15
N ALA A 95 -10.84 14.60 -12.71
CA ALA A 95 -11.78 15.28 -13.62
C ALA A 95 -11.18 16.46 -14.39
N VAL A 96 -9.99 16.94 -14.01
CA VAL A 96 -9.34 18.13 -14.56
C VAL A 96 -8.16 17.77 -15.46
N ALA A 97 -7.25 16.90 -15.00
CA ALA A 97 -6.02 16.56 -15.71
C ALA A 97 -5.48 15.17 -15.33
N GLY A 98 -4.47 14.73 -16.10
CA GLY A 98 -3.64 13.57 -15.78
C GLY A 98 -2.19 13.97 -15.50
N ASN A 99 -1.56 13.31 -14.53
CA ASN A 99 -0.18 13.60 -14.12
C ASN A 99 0.49 12.39 -13.46
N GLU A 100 1.81 12.30 -13.61
CA GLU A 100 2.63 11.34 -12.86
C GLU A 100 2.83 11.83 -11.42
N LEU A 101 2.69 10.92 -10.45
CA LEU A 101 2.95 11.15 -9.04
C LEU A 101 3.89 10.09 -8.47
N ARG A 102 4.70 10.51 -7.51
CA ARG A 102 5.53 9.61 -6.71
C ARG A 102 5.02 9.60 -5.27
N VAL A 103 4.79 8.41 -4.73
CA VAL A 103 4.25 8.24 -3.37
C VAL A 103 5.12 7.26 -2.60
N LEU A 104 5.50 7.64 -1.39
CA LEU A 104 6.21 6.76 -0.46
C LEU A 104 5.20 6.05 0.42
N MET A 105 5.24 4.72 0.44
CA MET A 105 4.38 3.91 1.29
C MET A 105 5.13 2.72 1.88
N ALA A 106 4.63 2.20 2.99
CA ALA A 106 5.15 0.98 3.61
C ALA A 106 3.99 0.13 4.15
N PRO A 107 3.84 -1.12 3.69
CA PRO A 107 3.03 -2.12 4.39
C PRO A 107 3.60 -2.37 5.78
N GLN A 108 2.72 -2.48 6.76
CA GLN A 108 3.08 -2.68 8.16
C GLN A 108 2.84 -4.14 8.60
N PRO A 109 3.56 -4.65 9.62
CA PRO A 109 3.38 -6.01 10.12
C PRO A 109 1.96 -6.30 10.65
N ASP A 110 1.26 -5.26 11.12
CA ASP A 110 -0.13 -5.35 11.60
C ASP A 110 -1.17 -5.38 10.46
N GLY A 111 -0.72 -5.40 9.20
CA GLY A 111 -1.58 -5.40 8.02
C GLY A 111 -2.06 -4.01 7.58
N SER A 112 -1.71 -2.94 8.30
CA SER A 112 -1.98 -1.57 7.89
C SER A 112 -1.01 -1.07 6.81
N LEU A 113 -1.30 0.10 6.23
CA LEU A 113 -0.35 0.83 5.40
C LEU A 113 0.05 2.13 6.07
N LYS A 114 1.28 2.56 5.86
CA LYS A 114 1.68 3.95 6.07
C LYS A 114 1.95 4.63 4.74
N ARG A 115 1.45 5.84 4.56
CA ARG A 115 1.82 6.77 3.49
C ARG A 115 2.66 7.88 4.08
N PHE A 116 3.75 8.22 3.43
CA PHE A 116 4.66 9.26 3.88
C PHE A 116 4.60 10.46 2.94
N SER A 117 4.63 11.66 3.51
CA SER A 117 4.52 12.89 2.73
C SER A 117 5.79 13.19 1.92
N ASN A 118 6.94 12.75 2.42
CA ASN A 118 8.26 12.86 1.79
C ASN A 118 9.25 11.88 2.45
N GLU A 119 10.53 11.96 2.09
CA GLU A 119 11.59 11.08 2.61
C GLU A 119 11.94 11.38 4.07
N GLN A 120 11.73 12.62 4.54
CA GLN A 120 12.02 13.08 5.89
C GLN A 120 10.90 12.75 6.91
N ASP A 121 9.67 12.50 6.44
CA ASP A 121 8.53 12.13 7.26
C ASP A 121 8.75 10.74 7.89
N THR A 122 9.00 10.66 9.19
CA THR A 122 9.26 9.39 9.91
C THR A 122 7.99 8.74 10.47
N LEU A 123 6.88 9.48 10.58
CA LEU A 123 5.68 9.01 11.24
C LEU A 123 4.77 8.28 10.25
N GLY A 124 4.53 8.93 9.10
CA GLY A 124 3.58 8.52 8.10
C GLY A 124 2.12 8.59 8.55
N THR A 125 1.22 8.79 7.60
CA THR A 125 -0.23 8.67 7.78
C THR A 125 -0.62 7.19 7.69
N ARG A 126 -1.32 6.68 8.70
CA ARG A 126 -1.68 5.27 8.79
C ARG A 126 -3.07 5.00 8.23
N TYR A 127 -3.19 3.98 7.39
CA TYR A 127 -4.43 3.48 6.79
C TYR A 127 -4.72 2.06 7.28
N GLU A 128 -5.92 1.86 7.81
CA GLU A 128 -6.45 0.54 8.17
C GLU A 128 -7.01 -0.15 6.93
N ARG A 129 -6.81 -1.47 6.84
CA ARG A 129 -7.50 -2.28 5.83
C ARG A 129 -8.93 -2.47 6.27
N CYS A 130 -9.88 -2.09 5.42
CA CYS A 130 -11.26 -2.46 5.61
C CYS A 130 -11.43 -3.96 5.34
N SER A 131 -11.96 -4.69 6.33
CA SER A 131 -12.46 -6.04 6.10
C SER A 131 -13.64 -5.99 5.13
N ARG A 132 -13.84 -7.09 4.42
CA ARG A 132 -15.12 -7.33 3.74
C ARG A 132 -16.21 -7.56 4.76
#